data_AF-A0A970BBB6-F1
#
_entry.id   AF-A0A970BBB6-F1
#
_cell.length_a   1.000
_cell.length_b   1.000
_cell.length_c   1.000
_cell.angle_alpha   90.00
_cell.angle_beta   90.00
_cell.angle_gamma   90.00
#
_symmetry.space_group_name_H-M   'P 1'
#
loop_
_entity.id
_entity.type
_entity.pdbx_description
1 polymer ?
#
loop_
_entity_poly.entity_id
_entity_poly.type
_entity_poly.pdbx_seq_one_letter_code
_entity_poly.pdbx_strand_id
1 'polypeptide(L)'
;MSNPFRSARVARVALATLCAAGLLATELAHADDAADREARVAKRMAAVKDQTARLRVFLQQMPKGGDLHNHLVGSVYAEDFMRWADEDNYCVKLDDKGLVAPPCKAGEVSAHGLSQKDPALYEQAIDAMSMRNFVPGVGYLSGHDRFFSVFGKFMPLAATRLGDTVVATLRQAAQDHVGYVELMVNPSNAYVFAPKVAKMPWTPGDYAADYARIEGQLPQLVAEARAEFDAADALVRRELHCGTPQADEACRVQYRYLSYVDRAQPQPFAFAEMALGYAVVQADPRFVGINIVDPEDNPTALADYRVHMDMFRFFSQRAPQVKKTLHAGELTLGLVPQADLRFHIRDAVAAGALRIGHGVDIAYEDDAPALLAKMAHDHIAVEINLTSNDVILGVKGHDHPLQLYLHAGVPVVLSTDDEGVSRSDMTYEYIRAVQEQGLDYPTLKQIARNGLSYAFIAGDSLWQADGHTPVKVCASSLKTLHADAGCAAFLRDNDKARLQWLQERDSAVFETNVLKQKF
;
A
#
# COMPACT_ATOMS: atom_id res chain seq x y z
N MET A 1 -42.51 48.76 -65.78
CA MET A 1 -41.77 49.99 -65.42
C MET A 1 -42.36 50.57 -64.15
N SER A 2 -41.50 51.12 -63.28
CA SER A 2 -41.74 51.79 -61.97
C SER A 2 -42.20 50.98 -60.74
N ASN A 3 -41.19 50.63 -59.93
CA ASN A 3 -41.09 50.49 -58.45
C ASN A 3 -41.75 51.68 -57.68
N PRO A 4 -41.87 51.76 -56.33
CA PRO A 4 -41.25 50.92 -55.27
C PRO A 4 -42.04 50.70 -53.92
N PHE A 5 -41.52 49.73 -53.15
CA PHE A 5 -41.29 49.69 -51.68
C PHE A 5 -42.19 50.45 -50.67
N ARG A 6 -42.78 49.68 -49.75
CA ARG A 6 -42.95 50.06 -48.33
C ARG A 6 -42.63 48.85 -47.43
N SER A 7 -41.51 48.91 -46.71
CA SER A 7 -41.14 48.01 -45.61
C SER A 7 -40.88 48.86 -44.36
N ALA A 8 -41.22 48.29 -43.21
CA ALA A 8 -41.43 48.91 -41.92
C ALA A 8 -40.31 49.84 -41.39
N ARG A 9 -40.74 50.90 -40.70
CA ARG A 9 -39.93 51.73 -39.80
C ARG A 9 -40.40 51.55 -38.36
N VAL A 10 -39.50 51.96 -37.44
CA VAL A 10 -39.72 52.39 -36.04
C VAL A 10 -39.63 51.25 -35.01
N ALA A 11 -38.92 51.34 -33.89
CA ALA A 11 -37.78 52.16 -33.45
C ALA A 11 -37.22 51.45 -32.20
N ARG A 12 -35.93 51.64 -31.94
CA ARG A 12 -35.32 51.34 -30.63
C ARG A 12 -35.86 52.35 -29.61
N VAL A 13 -36.33 51.87 -28.46
CA VAL A 13 -36.44 52.67 -27.23
C VAL A 13 -35.80 51.86 -26.12
N ALA A 14 -34.72 52.42 -25.56
CA ALA A 14 -34.16 52.01 -24.30
C ALA A 14 -35.03 52.57 -23.17
N LEU A 15 -35.32 51.77 -22.14
CA LEU A 15 -35.74 52.29 -20.84
C LEU A 15 -35.06 51.48 -19.74
N ALA A 16 -34.33 52.20 -18.91
CA ALA A 16 -33.72 51.73 -17.69
C ALA A 16 -34.78 51.37 -16.65
N THR A 17 -34.49 50.38 -15.80
CA THR A 17 -35.18 50.22 -14.50
C THR A 17 -34.17 49.82 -13.45
N LEU A 18 -34.10 50.66 -12.41
CA LEU A 18 -33.27 50.56 -11.22
C LEU A 18 -33.77 49.48 -10.25
N CYS A 19 -32.82 48.93 -9.50
CA CYS A 19 -32.90 48.51 -8.09
C CYS A 19 -33.95 47.47 -7.65
N ALA A 20 -33.46 46.26 -7.39
CA ALA A 20 -33.77 45.54 -6.16
C ALA A 20 -32.48 44.91 -5.60
N ALA A 21 -31.77 45.70 -4.80
CA ALA A 21 -30.83 45.18 -3.81
C ALA A 21 -31.66 44.62 -2.66
N GLY A 22 -31.44 43.35 -2.30
CA GLY A 22 -32.18 42.71 -1.22
C GLY A 22 -31.78 41.27 -1.00
N LEU A 23 -30.73 41.08 -0.18
CA LEU A 23 -30.44 39.89 0.62
C LEU A 23 -30.27 38.55 -0.13
N LEU A 24 -29.14 38.40 -0.82
CA LEU A 24 -28.37 37.17 -0.65
C LEU A 24 -27.52 37.41 0.59
N ALA A 25 -28.07 37.06 1.75
CA ALA A 25 -27.31 36.95 2.98
C ALA A 25 -26.16 35.98 2.67
N THR A 26 -24.96 36.54 2.68
CA THR A 26 -23.74 35.81 2.94
C THR A 26 -23.96 34.98 4.20
N GLU A 27 -24.25 33.70 4.05
CA GLU A 27 -23.77 32.73 5.03
C GLU A 27 -22.25 32.74 4.90
N LEU A 28 -21.64 33.72 5.55
CA LEU A 28 -20.34 33.54 6.19
C LEU A 28 -20.54 32.37 7.16
N ALA A 29 -20.48 31.15 6.62
CA ALA A 29 -20.06 30.01 7.38
C ALA A 29 -18.77 30.50 8.05
N HIS A 30 -18.85 30.73 9.35
CA HIS A 30 -17.66 30.88 10.15
C HIS A 30 -16.84 29.64 9.78
N ALA A 31 -15.67 29.86 9.18
CA ALA A 31 -14.75 28.76 8.99
C ALA A 31 -14.51 28.23 10.40
N ASP A 32 -15.20 27.15 10.76
CA ASP A 32 -14.95 26.42 11.99
C ASP A 32 -13.44 26.22 11.98
N ASP A 33 -12.76 26.77 12.98
CA ASP A 33 -11.31 26.67 13.06
C ASP A 33 -10.96 25.19 12.91
N ALA A 34 -10.05 24.86 12.00
CA ALA A 34 -9.79 23.47 11.66
C ALA A 34 -9.40 22.65 12.91
N ALA A 35 -8.73 23.31 13.86
CA ALA A 35 -8.41 22.74 15.17
C ALA A 35 -9.65 22.45 16.03
N ASP A 36 -10.64 23.36 16.09
CA ASP A 36 -11.89 23.11 16.83
C ASP A 36 -12.69 21.96 16.21
N ARG A 37 -12.78 21.95 14.88
CA ARG A 37 -13.49 20.91 14.14
C ARG A 37 -12.85 19.54 14.38
N GLU A 38 -11.52 19.44 14.31
CA GLU A 38 -10.76 18.24 14.62
C GLU A 38 -10.98 17.78 16.07
N ALA A 39 -10.92 18.69 17.05
CA ALA A 39 -11.13 18.37 18.46
C ALA A 39 -12.55 17.81 18.73
N ARG A 40 -13.57 18.36 18.05
CA ARG A 40 -14.95 17.87 18.15
C ARG A 40 -15.12 16.48 17.54
N VAL A 41 -14.45 16.20 16.41
CA VAL A 41 -14.43 14.88 15.79
C VAL A 41 -13.69 13.87 16.67
N ALA A 42 -12.59 14.27 17.30
CA ALA A 42 -11.88 13.44 18.28
C ALA A 42 -12.78 13.04 19.45
N LYS A 43 -13.55 13.97 20.00
CA LYS A 43 -14.55 13.68 21.05
C LYS A 43 -15.63 12.71 20.55
N ARG A 44 -16.04 12.82 19.28
CA ARG A 44 -17.04 11.93 18.67
C ARG A 44 -16.50 10.50 18.53
N MET A 45 -15.27 10.35 18.04
CA MET A 45 -14.61 9.04 17.94
C MET A 45 -14.43 8.41 19.32
N ALA A 46 -13.97 9.19 20.30
CA ALA A 46 -13.79 8.73 21.69
C ALA A 46 -15.10 8.20 22.31
N ALA A 47 -16.26 8.74 21.92
CA ALA A 47 -17.56 8.26 22.41
C ALA A 47 -18.01 6.91 21.80
N VAL A 48 -17.41 6.48 20.68
CA VAL A 48 -17.74 5.23 20.00
C VAL A 48 -16.60 4.21 19.97
N LYS A 49 -15.42 4.55 20.53
CA LYS A 49 -14.21 3.71 20.46
C LYS A 49 -14.40 2.28 20.99
N ASP A 50 -15.21 2.11 22.04
CA ASP A 50 -15.47 0.79 22.64
C ASP A 50 -16.67 0.06 21.98
N GLN A 51 -17.21 0.61 20.89
CA GLN A 51 -18.37 0.09 20.16
C GLN A 51 -17.97 -0.23 18.72
N THR A 52 -17.34 -1.40 18.49
CA THR A 52 -16.71 -1.78 17.21
C THR A 52 -17.57 -1.51 15.98
N ALA A 53 -18.87 -1.85 16.00
CA ALA A 53 -19.75 -1.58 14.86
C ALA A 53 -19.93 -0.09 14.56
N ARG A 54 -20.05 0.77 15.60
CA ARG A 54 -20.15 2.22 15.41
C ARG A 54 -18.81 2.84 15.05
N LEU A 55 -17.72 2.33 15.63
CA LEU A 55 -16.37 2.74 15.27
C LEU A 55 -16.06 2.40 13.81
N ARG A 56 -16.47 1.23 13.31
CA ARG A 56 -16.38 0.86 11.89
C ARG A 56 -17.11 1.86 11.02
N VAL A 57 -18.37 2.19 11.32
CA VAL A 57 -19.12 3.19 10.55
C VAL A 57 -18.43 4.54 10.52
N PHE A 58 -17.84 4.95 11.65
CA PHE A 58 -17.06 6.19 11.74
C PHE A 58 -15.80 6.12 10.88
N LEU A 59 -14.96 5.10 11.06
CA LEU A 59 -13.65 4.98 10.42
C LEU A 59 -13.75 4.60 8.94
N GLN A 60 -14.83 3.94 8.50
CA GLN A 60 -15.02 3.61 7.07
C GLN A 60 -14.98 4.86 6.21
N GLN A 61 -15.56 5.97 6.71
CA GLN A 61 -15.63 7.23 5.97
C GLN A 61 -14.36 8.08 6.11
N MET A 62 -13.46 7.74 7.03
CA MET A 62 -12.23 8.50 7.25
C MET A 62 -11.29 8.32 6.04
N PRO A 63 -10.76 9.39 5.44
CA PRO A 63 -9.73 9.29 4.42
C PRO A 63 -8.40 8.86 5.05
N LYS A 64 -7.80 7.78 4.56
CA LYS A 64 -6.65 7.11 5.22
C LYS A 64 -5.30 7.37 4.54
N GLY A 65 -5.26 8.28 3.58
CA GLY A 65 -4.01 8.64 2.91
C GLY A 65 -3.49 7.52 2.03
N GLY A 66 -2.39 6.90 2.41
CA GLY A 66 -1.69 5.89 1.61
C GLY A 66 -1.42 4.59 2.34
N ASP A 67 -1.58 3.47 1.63
CA ASP A 67 -1.14 2.13 2.04
C ASP A 67 0.23 1.84 1.42
N LEU A 68 1.28 1.78 2.25
CA LEU A 68 2.67 1.75 1.78
C LEU A 68 3.34 0.38 1.92
N HIS A 69 2.63 -0.57 2.50
CA HIS A 69 3.07 -1.94 2.70
C HIS A 69 1.93 -2.87 2.31
N ASN A 70 1.87 -3.18 1.01
CA ASN A 70 0.80 -3.97 0.41
C ASN A 70 1.40 -4.96 -0.59
N HIS A 71 1.29 -6.26 -0.31
CA HIS A 71 1.68 -7.30 -1.25
C HIS A 71 0.54 -7.53 -2.22
N LEU A 72 0.79 -7.27 -3.51
CA LEU A 72 -0.28 -7.21 -4.52
C LEU A 72 -1.11 -8.50 -4.55
N VAL A 73 -0.45 -9.65 -4.51
CA VAL A 73 -1.16 -10.93 -4.66
C VAL A 73 -1.87 -11.33 -3.37
N GLY A 74 -1.29 -11.09 -2.19
CA GLY A 74 -1.96 -11.43 -0.93
C GLY A 74 -3.02 -10.42 -0.49
N SER A 75 -3.12 -9.27 -1.18
CA SER A 75 -4.23 -8.32 -1.01
C SER A 75 -5.52 -8.75 -1.70
N VAL A 76 -5.48 -9.78 -2.55
CA VAL A 76 -6.66 -10.29 -3.26
C VAL A 76 -7.35 -11.36 -2.43
N TYR A 77 -8.67 -11.25 -2.27
CA TYR A 77 -9.47 -12.25 -1.56
C TYR A 77 -9.48 -13.58 -2.31
N ALA A 78 -9.45 -14.68 -1.56
CA ALA A 78 -9.53 -16.04 -2.11
C ALA A 78 -10.77 -16.27 -2.99
N GLU A 79 -11.86 -15.57 -2.72
CA GLU A 79 -13.08 -15.56 -3.53
C GLU A 79 -12.85 -15.03 -4.95
N ASP A 80 -12.01 -14.01 -5.13
CA ASP A 80 -11.66 -13.48 -6.46
C ASP A 80 -10.82 -14.49 -7.23
N PHE A 81 -9.85 -15.16 -6.57
CA PHE A 81 -9.10 -16.26 -7.19
C PHE A 81 -10.00 -17.42 -7.62
N MET A 82 -10.99 -17.80 -6.79
CA MET A 82 -11.92 -18.85 -7.16
C MET A 82 -12.84 -18.45 -8.32
N ARG A 83 -13.22 -17.17 -8.42
CA ARG A 83 -13.99 -16.64 -9.56
C ARG A 83 -13.16 -16.69 -10.84
N TRP A 84 -11.91 -16.22 -10.81
CA TRP A 84 -11.04 -16.27 -11.98
C TRP A 84 -10.67 -17.72 -12.37
N ALA A 85 -10.55 -18.61 -11.39
CA ALA A 85 -10.33 -20.03 -11.65
C ALA A 85 -11.52 -20.67 -12.39
N ASP A 86 -12.75 -20.28 -12.07
CA ASP A 86 -13.97 -20.66 -12.80
C ASP A 86 -13.94 -20.13 -14.24
N GLU A 87 -13.63 -18.84 -14.43
CA GLU A 87 -13.52 -18.20 -15.75
C GLU A 87 -12.46 -18.85 -16.66
N ASP A 88 -11.27 -19.12 -16.11
CA ASP A 88 -10.12 -19.64 -16.85
C ASP A 88 -10.07 -21.18 -16.91
N ASN A 89 -11.09 -21.84 -16.36
CA ASN A 89 -11.18 -23.30 -16.28
C ASN A 89 -9.99 -23.96 -15.55
N TYR A 90 -9.45 -23.28 -14.53
CA TYR A 90 -8.44 -23.86 -13.64
C TYR A 90 -8.99 -25.05 -12.86
N CYS A 91 -8.08 -25.79 -12.23
CA CYS A 91 -8.40 -26.95 -11.44
C CYS A 91 -8.03 -26.72 -9.98
N VAL A 92 -8.86 -27.22 -9.08
CA VAL A 92 -8.60 -27.29 -7.64
C VAL A 92 -8.02 -28.66 -7.32
N LYS A 93 -6.81 -28.69 -6.77
CA LYS A 93 -6.20 -29.90 -6.24
C LYS A 93 -6.96 -30.42 -5.03
N LEU A 94 -7.22 -31.72 -4.96
CA LEU A 94 -7.99 -32.30 -3.85
C LEU A 94 -7.19 -32.49 -2.56
N ASP A 95 -5.86 -32.51 -2.61
CA ASP A 95 -5.02 -32.69 -1.43
C ASP A 95 -4.82 -31.36 -0.67
N ASP A 96 -4.32 -30.33 -1.34
CA ASP A 96 -3.95 -29.05 -0.74
C ASP A 96 -4.89 -27.89 -1.09
N LYS A 97 -5.88 -28.12 -1.97
CA LYS A 97 -6.84 -27.12 -2.47
C LYS A 97 -6.21 -25.95 -3.24
N GLY A 98 -4.99 -26.13 -3.73
CA GLY A 98 -4.34 -25.18 -4.62
C GLY A 98 -4.92 -25.18 -6.02
N LEU A 99 -4.78 -24.05 -6.71
CA LEU A 99 -5.18 -23.80 -8.08
C LEU A 99 -4.04 -24.19 -9.03
N VAL A 100 -4.38 -24.93 -10.08
CA VAL A 100 -3.45 -25.27 -11.16
C VAL A 100 -4.10 -25.09 -12.52
N ALA A 101 -3.28 -24.77 -13.52
CA ALA A 101 -3.73 -24.55 -14.88
C ALA A 101 -4.32 -25.85 -15.50
N PRO A 102 -5.33 -25.73 -16.38
CA PRO A 102 -5.90 -26.87 -17.07
C PRO A 102 -4.91 -27.56 -18.02
N PRO A 103 -5.17 -28.81 -18.46
CA PRO A 103 -6.33 -29.64 -18.10
C PRO A 103 -6.18 -30.35 -16.74
N CYS A 104 -7.32 -30.59 -16.08
CA CYS A 104 -7.34 -31.26 -14.77
C CYS A 104 -6.89 -32.72 -14.86
N LYS A 105 -6.07 -33.14 -13.90
CA LYS A 105 -5.51 -34.50 -13.79
C LYS A 105 -6.21 -35.30 -12.69
N ALA A 106 -5.83 -36.56 -12.54
CA ALA A 106 -6.29 -37.37 -11.43
C ALA A 106 -5.92 -36.70 -10.09
N GLY A 107 -6.90 -36.55 -9.20
CA GLY A 107 -6.72 -35.81 -7.94
C GLY A 107 -7.03 -34.32 -8.02
N GLU A 108 -7.53 -33.83 -9.15
CA GLU A 108 -7.93 -32.44 -9.36
C GLU A 108 -9.37 -32.37 -9.86
N VAL A 109 -10.10 -31.30 -9.50
CA VAL A 109 -11.47 -31.05 -9.95
C VAL A 109 -11.51 -29.70 -10.65
N SER A 110 -12.26 -29.59 -11.75
CA SER A 110 -12.43 -28.30 -12.42
C SER A 110 -13.09 -27.28 -11.48
N ALA A 111 -12.52 -26.08 -11.40
CA ALA A 111 -13.11 -24.96 -10.70
C ALA A 111 -14.39 -24.45 -11.39
N HIS A 112 -14.65 -24.87 -12.63
CA HIS A 112 -15.76 -24.36 -13.42
C HIS A 112 -17.13 -24.70 -12.79
N GLY A 113 -17.88 -23.69 -12.35
CA GLY A 113 -19.14 -23.81 -11.62
C GLY A 113 -19.01 -24.57 -10.29
N LEU A 114 -17.83 -24.56 -9.66
CA LEU A 114 -17.56 -25.35 -8.45
C LEU A 114 -18.44 -24.93 -7.28
N SER A 115 -18.68 -23.62 -7.11
CA SER A 115 -19.51 -23.10 -6.01
C SER A 115 -20.95 -23.62 -6.01
N GLN A 116 -21.48 -24.03 -7.17
CA GLN A 116 -22.80 -24.66 -7.25
C GLN A 116 -22.74 -26.20 -7.21
N LYS A 117 -21.71 -26.80 -7.82
CA LYS A 117 -21.57 -28.27 -7.93
C LYS A 117 -21.11 -28.92 -6.63
N ASP A 118 -20.17 -28.28 -5.95
CA ASP A 118 -19.61 -28.73 -4.68
C ASP A 118 -19.25 -27.51 -3.81
N PRO A 119 -20.26 -26.92 -3.14
CA PRO A 119 -20.05 -25.80 -2.23
C PRO A 119 -19.06 -26.13 -1.11
N ALA A 120 -18.98 -27.39 -0.67
CA ALA A 120 -18.07 -27.79 0.41
C ALA A 120 -16.60 -27.71 -0.05
N LEU A 121 -16.29 -28.18 -1.27
CA LEU A 121 -14.95 -28.06 -1.83
C LEU A 121 -14.58 -26.59 -2.11
N TYR A 122 -15.53 -25.78 -2.56
CA TYR A 122 -15.35 -24.34 -2.74
C TYR A 122 -14.95 -23.65 -1.42
N GLU A 123 -15.70 -23.88 -0.33
CA GLU A 123 -15.38 -23.31 0.98
C GLU A 123 -14.03 -23.81 1.52
N GLN A 124 -13.70 -25.09 1.31
CA GLN A 124 -12.39 -25.63 1.68
C GLN A 124 -11.24 -24.97 0.91
N ALA A 125 -11.45 -24.59 -0.35
CA ALA A 125 -10.46 -23.89 -1.15
C ALA A 125 -10.25 -22.45 -0.63
N ILE A 126 -11.33 -21.73 -0.30
CA ILE A 126 -11.22 -20.41 0.33
C ILE A 126 -10.49 -20.50 1.66
N ASP A 127 -10.87 -21.46 2.51
CA ASP A 127 -10.20 -21.67 3.79
C ASP A 127 -8.72 -21.93 3.53
N ALA A 128 -8.36 -22.85 2.63
CA ALA A 128 -6.98 -23.20 2.27
C ALA A 128 -6.13 -22.02 1.79
N MET A 129 -6.73 -21.07 1.09
CA MET A 129 -6.06 -19.90 0.49
C MET A 129 -6.08 -18.65 1.37
N SER A 130 -6.59 -18.74 2.61
CA SER A 130 -6.67 -17.59 3.51
C SER A 130 -6.51 -17.99 4.98
N MET A 131 -6.62 -17.00 5.86
CA MET A 131 -6.72 -17.19 7.30
C MET A 131 -8.16 -17.48 7.76
N ARG A 132 -9.13 -17.60 6.84
CA ARG A 132 -10.53 -17.91 7.20
C ARG A 132 -10.61 -19.24 7.94
N ASN A 133 -11.32 -19.23 9.06
CA ASN A 133 -11.53 -20.40 9.93
C ASN A 133 -10.24 -21.06 10.45
N PHE A 134 -9.07 -20.42 10.28
CA PHE A 134 -7.84 -20.94 10.83
C PHE A 134 -7.82 -20.74 12.36
N VAL A 135 -7.54 -21.82 13.08
CA VAL A 135 -7.35 -21.81 14.53
C VAL A 135 -6.00 -22.46 14.82
N PRO A 136 -5.02 -21.72 15.38
CA PRO A 136 -3.74 -22.29 15.78
C PRO A 136 -3.93 -23.48 16.75
N GLY A 137 -3.21 -24.59 16.53
CA GLY A 137 -3.16 -25.72 17.47
C GLY A 137 -3.83 -27.02 17.01
N VAL A 138 -4.41 -27.07 15.81
CA VAL A 138 -4.91 -28.32 15.19
C VAL A 138 -4.06 -28.64 13.96
N GLY A 139 -3.22 -29.67 14.02
CA GLY A 139 -2.49 -30.17 12.84
C GLY A 139 -1.07 -29.60 12.58
N TYR A 140 -0.37 -29.15 13.63
CA TYR A 140 1.05 -28.74 13.62
C TYR A 140 1.43 -27.44 12.91
N LEU A 141 0.49 -26.71 12.30
CA LEU A 141 0.77 -25.41 11.68
C LEU A 141 0.49 -24.26 12.65
N SER A 142 1.46 -23.35 12.78
CA SER A 142 1.27 -22.05 13.42
C SER A 142 0.54 -21.07 12.48
N GLY A 143 0.13 -19.90 12.99
CA GLY A 143 -0.43 -18.82 12.14
C GLY A 143 0.56 -18.38 11.06
N HIS A 144 1.84 -18.26 11.44
CA HIS A 144 2.98 -18.08 10.54
C HIS A 144 3.04 -19.13 9.42
N ASP A 145 3.09 -20.42 9.76
CA ASP A 145 3.21 -21.49 8.75
C ASP A 145 1.98 -21.54 7.84
N ARG A 146 0.79 -21.31 8.41
CA ARG A 146 -0.43 -21.23 7.63
C ARG A 146 -0.33 -20.09 6.63
N PHE A 147 -0.03 -18.88 7.10
CA PHE A 147 0.04 -17.68 6.30
C PHE A 147 0.97 -17.88 5.09
N PHE A 148 2.22 -18.28 5.30
CA PHE A 148 3.16 -18.47 4.18
C PHE A 148 2.78 -19.65 3.26
N SER A 149 2.07 -20.67 3.76
CA SER A 149 1.63 -21.79 2.92
C SER A 149 0.55 -21.44 1.89
N VAL A 150 -0.16 -20.31 2.03
CA VAL A 150 -1.29 -19.99 1.15
C VAL A 150 -0.83 -19.51 -0.23
N PHE A 151 0.31 -18.79 -0.31
CA PHE A 151 0.74 -18.15 -1.55
C PHE A 151 0.94 -19.15 -2.69
N GLY A 152 1.56 -20.29 -2.40
CA GLY A 152 1.73 -21.37 -3.39
C GLY A 152 0.42 -21.94 -3.97
N LYS A 153 -0.72 -21.68 -3.34
CA LYS A 153 -2.03 -22.19 -3.75
C LYS A 153 -2.70 -21.34 -4.82
N PHE A 154 -2.47 -20.03 -4.87
CA PHE A 154 -3.09 -19.14 -5.88
C PHE A 154 -2.09 -18.54 -6.86
N MET A 155 -0.79 -18.52 -6.52
CA MET A 155 0.26 -17.92 -7.37
C MET A 155 0.24 -18.38 -8.84
N PRO A 156 -0.01 -19.67 -9.18
CA PRO A 156 -0.11 -20.09 -10.57
C PRO A 156 -1.17 -19.33 -11.39
N LEU A 157 -2.30 -19.00 -10.78
CA LEU A 157 -3.36 -18.20 -11.41
C LEU A 157 -3.02 -16.71 -11.37
N ALA A 158 -2.61 -16.21 -10.21
CA ALA A 158 -2.30 -14.80 -10.00
C ALA A 158 -1.25 -14.27 -11.00
N ALA A 159 -0.22 -15.06 -11.28
CA ALA A 159 0.84 -14.72 -12.24
C ALA A 159 0.32 -14.46 -13.67
N THR A 160 -0.87 -14.96 -14.02
CA THR A 160 -1.50 -14.73 -15.33
C THR A 160 -2.50 -13.58 -15.34
N ARG A 161 -2.75 -12.96 -14.18
CA ARG A 161 -3.87 -12.06 -13.91
C ARG A 161 -3.40 -10.73 -13.29
N LEU A 162 -2.17 -10.28 -13.58
CA LEU A 162 -1.58 -9.07 -12.98
C LEU A 162 -2.52 -7.86 -12.98
N GLY A 163 -3.08 -7.49 -14.13
CA GLY A 163 -4.01 -6.36 -14.21
C GLY A 163 -5.28 -6.55 -13.36
N ASP A 164 -5.83 -7.76 -13.31
CA ASP A 164 -7.01 -8.08 -12.50
C ASP A 164 -6.72 -8.01 -11.00
N THR A 165 -5.51 -8.42 -10.56
CA THR A 165 -5.08 -8.28 -9.16
C THR A 165 -4.96 -6.81 -8.74
N VAL A 166 -4.47 -5.95 -9.63
CA VAL A 166 -4.43 -4.50 -9.39
C VAL A 166 -5.86 -3.95 -9.30
N VAL A 167 -6.76 -4.33 -10.21
CA VAL A 167 -8.17 -3.90 -10.16
C VAL A 167 -8.84 -4.27 -8.84
N ALA A 168 -8.67 -5.51 -8.36
CA ALA A 168 -9.24 -5.97 -7.10
C ALA A 168 -8.73 -5.14 -5.91
N THR A 169 -7.41 -4.92 -5.84
CA THR A 169 -6.76 -4.15 -4.78
C THR A 169 -7.22 -2.68 -4.77
N LEU A 170 -7.30 -2.03 -5.94
CA LEU A 170 -7.75 -0.64 -6.03
C LEU A 170 -9.22 -0.45 -5.63
N ARG A 171 -10.07 -1.45 -5.88
CA ARG A 171 -11.47 -1.44 -5.42
C ARG A 171 -11.56 -1.52 -3.91
N GLN A 172 -10.76 -2.38 -3.27
CA GLN A 172 -10.70 -2.47 -1.81
C GLN A 172 -10.20 -1.15 -1.20
N ALA A 173 -9.09 -0.61 -1.71
CA ALA A 173 -8.55 0.67 -1.29
C ALA A 173 -9.57 1.82 -1.41
N ALA A 174 -10.32 1.90 -2.52
CA ALA A 174 -11.37 2.90 -2.70
C ALA A 174 -12.51 2.77 -1.68
N GLN A 175 -12.96 1.53 -1.40
CA GLN A 175 -13.99 1.28 -0.39
C GLN A 175 -13.54 1.77 1.00
N ASP A 176 -12.25 1.62 1.32
CA ASP A 176 -11.65 2.10 2.57
C ASP A 176 -11.16 3.54 2.54
N HIS A 177 -11.45 4.31 1.49
CA HIS A 177 -11.04 5.71 1.35
C HIS A 177 -9.52 5.90 1.46
N VAL A 178 -8.76 4.95 0.92
CA VAL A 178 -7.32 5.05 0.69
C VAL A 178 -7.10 5.72 -0.67
N GLY A 179 -6.31 6.80 -0.70
CA GLY A 179 -6.07 7.58 -1.92
C GLY A 179 -4.84 7.14 -2.71
N TYR A 180 -3.93 6.39 -2.07
CA TYR A 180 -2.66 5.96 -2.66
C TYR A 180 -2.23 4.56 -2.20
N VAL A 181 -1.65 3.75 -3.08
CA VAL A 181 -1.12 2.42 -2.72
C VAL A 181 0.26 2.18 -3.36
N GLU A 182 1.21 1.63 -2.61
CA GLU A 182 2.47 1.06 -3.14
C GLU A 182 2.40 -0.46 -3.13
N LEU A 183 2.31 -1.06 -4.32
CA LEU A 183 2.07 -2.48 -4.54
C LEU A 183 3.40 -3.23 -4.70
N MET A 184 3.70 -4.17 -3.80
CA MET A 184 4.88 -5.04 -3.93
C MET A 184 4.62 -6.14 -4.96
N VAL A 185 5.39 -6.11 -6.05
CA VAL A 185 5.28 -7.06 -7.16
C VAL A 185 6.56 -7.09 -7.99
N ASN A 186 6.98 -8.30 -8.36
CA ASN A 186 8.03 -8.52 -9.35
C ASN A 186 7.45 -8.80 -10.74
N PRO A 187 8.12 -8.34 -11.83
CA PRO A 187 7.72 -8.71 -13.19
C PRO A 187 7.84 -10.22 -13.41
N SER A 188 7.00 -10.78 -14.28
CA SER A 188 6.90 -12.23 -14.46
C SER A 188 8.23 -12.88 -14.90
N ASN A 189 9.09 -12.13 -15.60
CA ASN A 189 10.39 -12.63 -16.03
C ASN A 189 11.42 -12.78 -14.87
N ALA A 190 11.19 -12.18 -13.70
CA ALA A 190 11.99 -12.40 -12.50
C ALA A 190 11.95 -13.88 -12.07
N TYR A 191 10.76 -14.51 -12.12
CA TYR A 191 10.55 -15.93 -11.79
C TYR A 191 11.23 -16.91 -12.75
N VAL A 192 11.81 -16.44 -13.85
CA VAL A 192 12.63 -17.23 -14.77
C VAL A 192 14.10 -16.85 -14.66
N PHE A 193 14.38 -15.55 -14.53
CA PHE A 193 15.73 -15.02 -14.47
C PHE A 193 16.46 -15.44 -13.19
N ALA A 194 15.86 -15.26 -12.01
CA ALA A 194 16.52 -15.56 -10.75
C ALA A 194 16.85 -17.06 -10.58
N PRO A 195 15.93 -18.02 -10.87
CA PRO A 195 16.29 -19.45 -10.86
C PRO A 195 17.38 -19.84 -11.86
N LYS A 196 17.52 -19.11 -12.97
CA LYS A 196 18.59 -19.32 -13.95
C LYS A 196 19.93 -18.83 -13.39
N VAL A 197 19.97 -17.64 -12.80
CA VAL A 197 21.19 -17.07 -12.18
C VAL A 197 21.62 -17.89 -10.97
N ALA A 198 20.69 -18.45 -10.20
CA ALA A 198 21.00 -19.35 -9.09
C ALA A 198 21.82 -20.60 -9.48
N LYS A 199 21.86 -20.95 -10.78
CA LYS A 199 22.63 -22.07 -11.34
C LYS A 199 23.95 -21.64 -12.00
N MET A 200 24.25 -20.34 -12.03
CA MET A 200 25.48 -19.78 -12.58
C MET A 200 26.63 -19.83 -11.56
N PRO A 201 27.89 -19.69 -12.00
CA PRO A 201 29.00 -19.46 -11.08
C PRO A 201 28.73 -18.23 -10.20
N TRP A 202 28.90 -18.40 -8.90
CA TRP A 202 28.72 -17.38 -7.86
C TRP A 202 30.03 -17.19 -7.08
N THR A 203 30.43 -15.95 -6.84
CA THR A 203 31.66 -15.62 -6.10
C THR A 203 31.28 -14.80 -4.86
N PRO A 204 30.92 -15.43 -3.73
CA PRO A 204 30.44 -14.73 -2.54
C PRO A 204 31.32 -13.54 -2.16
N GLY A 205 30.73 -12.35 -2.08
CA GLY A 205 31.41 -11.10 -1.74
C GLY A 205 32.06 -10.35 -2.91
N ASP A 206 32.21 -10.95 -4.10
CA ASP A 206 32.63 -10.26 -5.33
C ASP A 206 31.43 -9.95 -6.24
N TYR A 207 30.55 -9.11 -5.70
CA TYR A 207 29.33 -8.68 -6.39
C TYR A 207 29.61 -7.98 -7.73
N ALA A 208 30.79 -7.39 -7.92
CA ALA A 208 31.16 -6.78 -9.19
C ALA A 208 31.35 -7.84 -10.28
N ALA A 209 32.06 -8.93 -9.97
CA ALA A 209 32.20 -10.06 -10.87
C ALA A 209 30.88 -10.78 -11.12
N ASP A 210 30.05 -10.96 -10.08
CA ASP A 210 28.74 -11.59 -10.22
C ASP A 210 27.79 -10.72 -11.06
N TYR A 211 27.77 -9.40 -10.86
CA TYR A 211 26.98 -8.46 -11.66
C TYR A 211 27.40 -8.45 -13.14
N ALA A 212 28.71 -8.46 -13.42
CA ALA A 212 29.23 -8.46 -14.79
C ALA A 212 28.78 -9.70 -15.61
N ARG A 213 28.44 -10.81 -14.95
CA ARG A 213 27.91 -12.02 -15.62
C ARG A 213 26.46 -11.87 -16.07
N ILE A 214 25.70 -11.00 -15.41
CA ILE A 214 24.25 -10.89 -15.61
C ILE A 214 23.81 -9.57 -16.22
N GLU A 215 24.60 -8.49 -16.09
CA GLU A 215 24.20 -7.12 -16.46
C GLU A 215 23.78 -7.00 -17.95
N GLY A 216 24.40 -7.77 -18.84
CA GLY A 216 24.06 -7.78 -20.27
C GLY A 216 22.66 -8.30 -20.60
N GLN A 217 22.00 -9.02 -19.67
CA GLN A 217 20.63 -9.52 -19.82
C GLN A 217 19.57 -8.49 -19.37
N LEU A 218 19.95 -7.54 -18.49
CA LEU A 218 19.01 -6.62 -17.84
C LEU A 218 18.23 -5.73 -18.82
N PRO A 219 18.83 -5.16 -19.90
CA PRO A 219 18.07 -4.29 -20.81
C PRO A 219 16.87 -4.98 -21.48
N GLN A 220 17.02 -6.26 -21.85
CA GLN A 220 15.92 -7.03 -22.42
C GLN A 220 14.85 -7.32 -21.37
N LEU A 221 15.25 -7.77 -20.17
CA LEU A 221 14.33 -8.07 -19.08
C LEU A 221 13.52 -6.84 -18.65
N VAL A 222 14.16 -5.66 -18.62
CA VAL A 222 13.48 -4.38 -18.34
C VAL A 222 12.47 -4.04 -19.44
N ALA A 223 12.80 -4.26 -20.72
CA ALA A 223 11.87 -4.01 -21.82
C ALA A 223 10.63 -4.92 -21.76
N GLU A 224 10.83 -6.19 -21.41
CA GLU A 224 9.75 -7.17 -21.20
C GLU A 224 8.87 -6.78 -20.01
N ALA A 225 9.48 -6.42 -18.87
CA ALA A 225 8.76 -5.94 -17.70
C ALA A 225 7.90 -4.70 -18.02
N ARG A 226 8.45 -3.72 -18.73
CA ARG A 226 7.69 -2.53 -19.14
C ARG A 226 6.48 -2.88 -20.00
N ALA A 227 6.63 -3.80 -20.94
CA ALA A 227 5.53 -4.24 -21.80
C ALA A 227 4.43 -4.98 -21.02
N GLU A 228 4.80 -5.81 -20.05
CA GLU A 228 3.87 -6.48 -19.14
C GLU A 228 3.04 -5.46 -18.35
N PHE A 229 3.70 -4.49 -17.72
CA PHE A 229 3.02 -3.48 -16.91
C PHE A 229 2.22 -2.47 -17.74
N ASP A 230 2.63 -2.18 -18.99
CA ASP A 230 1.82 -1.42 -19.95
C ASP A 230 0.49 -2.13 -20.26
N ALA A 231 0.54 -3.45 -20.45
CA ALA A 231 -0.65 -4.26 -20.67
C ALA A 231 -1.53 -4.31 -19.41
N ALA A 232 -0.94 -4.44 -18.22
CA ALA A 232 -1.66 -4.42 -16.95
C ALA A 232 -2.38 -3.08 -16.71
N ASP A 233 -1.69 -1.94 -16.87
CA ASP A 233 -2.30 -0.62 -16.69
C ASP A 233 -3.41 -0.35 -17.72
N ALA A 234 -3.23 -0.81 -18.97
CA ALA A 234 -4.26 -0.71 -19.99
C ALA A 234 -5.51 -1.54 -19.62
N LEU A 235 -5.33 -2.73 -19.03
CA LEU A 235 -6.41 -3.54 -18.48
C LEU A 235 -7.09 -2.82 -17.32
N VAL A 236 -6.35 -2.33 -16.34
CA VAL A 236 -6.90 -1.61 -15.17
C VAL A 236 -7.80 -0.46 -15.62
N ARG A 237 -7.32 0.39 -16.54
CA ARG A 237 -8.13 1.52 -17.07
C ARG A 237 -9.39 1.06 -17.79
N ARG A 238 -9.34 -0.07 -18.49
CA ARG A 238 -10.48 -0.62 -19.22
C ARG A 238 -11.53 -1.20 -18.26
N GLU A 239 -11.11 -2.06 -17.34
CA GLU A 239 -12.00 -2.76 -16.40
C GLU A 239 -12.63 -1.82 -15.37
N LEU A 240 -11.92 -0.76 -14.98
CA LEU A 240 -12.46 0.30 -14.11
C LEU A 240 -13.15 1.43 -14.90
N HIS A 241 -13.19 1.34 -16.23
CA HIS A 241 -13.77 2.38 -17.10
C HIS A 241 -13.20 3.79 -16.87
N CYS A 242 -11.91 3.90 -16.52
CA CYS A 242 -11.29 5.17 -16.14
C CYS A 242 -11.27 6.17 -17.31
N GLY A 243 -11.66 7.42 -17.02
CA GLY A 243 -11.75 8.49 -18.01
C GLY A 243 -13.09 8.51 -18.78
N THR A 244 -14.05 7.70 -18.37
CA THR A 244 -15.42 7.69 -18.91
C THR A 244 -16.45 8.14 -17.86
N PRO A 245 -17.69 8.46 -18.24
CA PRO A 245 -18.77 8.73 -17.27
C PRO A 245 -19.14 7.54 -16.38
N GLN A 246 -18.71 6.32 -16.73
CA GLN A 246 -18.94 5.08 -15.98
C GLN A 246 -17.73 4.67 -15.11
N ALA A 247 -16.77 5.58 -14.91
CA ALA A 247 -15.57 5.29 -14.13
C ALA A 247 -15.91 4.80 -12.73
N ASP A 248 -15.30 3.68 -12.35
CA ASP A 248 -15.30 3.14 -11.00
C ASP A 248 -14.61 4.13 -10.04
N GLU A 249 -15.02 4.19 -8.78
CA GLU A 249 -14.39 5.05 -7.77
C GLU A 249 -12.91 4.69 -7.57
N ALA A 250 -12.54 3.43 -7.82
CA ALA A 250 -11.18 2.94 -7.83
C ALA A 250 -10.25 3.71 -8.78
N CYS A 251 -10.77 4.36 -9.83
CA CYS A 251 -9.97 5.24 -10.71
C CYS A 251 -9.37 6.47 -9.99
N ARG A 252 -9.88 6.80 -8.79
CA ARG A 252 -9.33 7.89 -7.96
C ARG A 252 -8.10 7.47 -7.17
N VAL A 253 -7.95 6.17 -6.89
CA VAL A 253 -6.81 5.63 -6.16
C VAL A 253 -5.58 5.68 -7.05
N GLN A 254 -4.55 6.41 -6.63
CA GLN A 254 -3.27 6.41 -7.32
C GLN A 254 -2.43 5.22 -6.84
N TYR A 255 -1.65 4.61 -7.71
CA TYR A 255 -0.80 3.49 -7.29
C TYR A 255 0.56 3.51 -7.96
N ARG A 256 1.53 2.88 -7.31
CA ARG A 256 2.89 2.63 -7.82
C ARG A 256 3.33 1.23 -7.41
N TYR A 257 4.42 0.76 -7.99
CA TYR A 257 4.97 -0.56 -7.73
C TYR A 257 6.27 -0.49 -6.95
N LEU A 258 6.50 -1.51 -6.14
CA LEU A 258 7.77 -1.81 -5.49
C LEU A 258 8.24 -3.17 -5.99
N SER A 259 9.45 -3.26 -6.55
CA SER A 259 10.08 -4.56 -6.76
C SER A 259 10.46 -5.16 -5.41
N TYR A 260 10.55 -6.48 -5.31
CA TYR A 260 10.98 -7.14 -4.08
C TYR A 260 12.09 -8.17 -4.33
N VAL A 261 12.66 -8.68 -3.24
CA VAL A 261 13.70 -9.69 -3.22
C VAL A 261 13.32 -10.78 -2.22
N ASP A 262 13.35 -12.03 -2.64
CA ASP A 262 13.02 -13.18 -1.80
C ASP A 262 14.21 -13.57 -0.91
N ARG A 263 14.12 -13.28 0.40
CA ARG A 263 15.22 -13.52 1.36
C ARG A 263 15.42 -14.97 1.75
N ALA A 264 14.45 -15.84 1.47
CA ALA A 264 14.56 -17.28 1.75
C ALA A 264 15.32 -18.05 0.64
N GLN A 265 15.67 -17.36 -0.46
CA GLN A 265 16.33 -17.97 -1.62
C GLN A 265 17.86 -17.88 -1.52
N PRO A 266 18.61 -18.75 -2.23
CA PRO A 266 20.08 -18.68 -2.22
C PRO A 266 20.60 -17.33 -2.70
N GLN A 267 21.72 -16.86 -2.13
CA GLN A 267 22.39 -15.58 -2.49
C GLN A 267 22.36 -15.19 -3.99
N PRO A 268 22.75 -16.04 -4.96
CA PRO A 268 22.71 -15.67 -6.39
C PRO A 268 21.29 -15.43 -6.94
N PHE A 269 20.27 -16.05 -6.34
CA PHE A 269 18.87 -15.78 -6.66
C PHE A 269 18.50 -14.37 -6.19
N ALA A 270 18.66 -14.08 -4.90
CA ALA A 270 18.34 -12.78 -4.31
C ALA A 270 19.12 -11.65 -5.00
N PHE A 271 20.39 -11.90 -5.35
CA PHE A 271 21.21 -10.97 -6.10
C PHE A 271 20.66 -10.67 -7.51
N ALA A 272 20.11 -11.67 -8.20
CA ALA A 272 19.50 -11.51 -9.51
C ALA A 272 18.22 -10.68 -9.45
N GLU A 273 17.38 -10.91 -8.44
CA GLU A 273 16.18 -10.09 -8.21
C GLU A 273 16.54 -8.66 -7.84
N MET A 274 17.55 -8.45 -6.98
CA MET A 274 18.07 -7.10 -6.72
C MET A 274 18.55 -6.43 -8.02
N ALA A 275 19.33 -7.12 -8.85
CA ALA A 275 19.82 -6.57 -10.10
C ALA A 275 18.69 -6.16 -11.05
N LEU A 276 17.67 -7.00 -11.20
CA LEU A 276 16.51 -6.71 -12.04
C LEU A 276 15.64 -5.60 -11.43
N GLY A 277 15.33 -5.67 -10.13
CA GLY A 277 14.52 -4.67 -9.43
C GLY A 277 15.12 -3.28 -9.49
N TYR A 278 16.43 -3.15 -9.23
CA TYR A 278 17.14 -1.88 -9.39
C TYR A 278 17.08 -1.38 -10.85
N ALA A 279 17.30 -2.25 -11.83
CA ALA A 279 17.25 -1.87 -13.25
C ALA A 279 15.84 -1.41 -13.68
N VAL A 280 14.78 -2.07 -13.18
CA VAL A 280 13.39 -1.70 -13.45
C VAL A 280 13.03 -0.35 -12.81
N VAL A 281 13.35 -0.14 -11.53
CA VAL A 281 13.10 1.15 -10.83
C VAL A 281 13.81 2.32 -11.54
N GLN A 282 15.00 2.08 -12.11
CA GLN A 282 15.71 3.12 -12.87
C GLN A 282 15.07 3.44 -14.23
N ALA A 283 14.41 2.47 -14.85
CA ALA A 283 13.94 2.57 -16.22
C ALA A 283 12.43 2.85 -16.35
N ASP A 284 11.65 2.56 -15.31
CA ASP A 284 10.19 2.71 -15.30
C ASP A 284 9.72 3.52 -14.09
N PRO A 285 9.18 4.74 -14.28
CA PRO A 285 8.76 5.62 -13.20
C PRO A 285 7.53 5.10 -12.42
N ARG A 286 6.88 4.02 -12.87
CA ARG A 286 5.83 3.34 -12.10
C ARG A 286 6.41 2.57 -10.92
N PHE A 287 7.66 2.11 -11.02
CA PHE A 287 8.38 1.45 -9.94
C PHE A 287 9.13 2.50 -9.12
N VAL A 288 8.79 2.63 -7.84
CA VAL A 288 9.24 3.74 -7.00
C VAL A 288 10.23 3.35 -5.91
N GLY A 289 10.50 2.06 -5.76
CA GLY A 289 11.44 1.53 -4.79
C GLY A 289 11.57 0.02 -4.87
N ILE A 290 12.41 -0.49 -3.98
CA ILE A 290 12.68 -1.93 -3.81
C ILE A 290 12.44 -2.34 -2.35
N ASN A 291 11.98 -3.57 -2.15
CA ASN A 291 11.79 -4.24 -0.87
C ASN A 291 12.52 -5.58 -0.80
N ILE A 292 12.50 -6.20 0.38
CA ILE A 292 12.92 -7.58 0.66
C ILE A 292 11.77 -8.24 1.42
N VAL A 293 11.34 -9.43 1.02
CA VAL A 293 10.13 -10.13 1.49
C VAL A 293 10.48 -11.57 1.89
N ASP A 294 9.51 -12.49 2.01
CA ASP A 294 9.60 -13.88 2.54
C ASP A 294 9.74 -13.97 4.07
N PRO A 295 9.61 -15.14 4.73
CA PRO A 295 9.76 -15.24 6.20
C PRO A 295 11.15 -14.79 6.69
N GLU A 296 11.20 -13.87 7.66
CA GLU A 296 12.46 -13.35 8.23
C GLU A 296 13.20 -14.41 9.08
N ASP A 297 12.46 -15.35 9.66
CA ASP A 297 12.97 -16.44 10.49
C ASP A 297 13.51 -17.64 9.67
N ASN A 298 13.39 -17.59 8.34
CA ASN A 298 13.89 -18.65 7.47
C ASN A 298 15.41 -18.86 7.69
N PRO A 299 15.92 -20.12 7.74
CA PRO A 299 17.34 -20.37 7.97
C PRO A 299 18.29 -19.69 6.98
N THR A 300 17.90 -19.58 5.71
CA THR A 300 18.67 -18.84 4.69
C THR A 300 18.63 -17.35 4.99
N ALA A 301 17.44 -16.80 5.28
CA ALA A 301 17.25 -15.39 5.58
C ALA A 301 18.10 -14.91 6.75
N LEU A 302 18.05 -15.64 7.88
CA LEU A 302 18.83 -15.35 9.08
C LEU A 302 20.34 -15.44 8.81
N ALA A 303 20.79 -16.48 8.09
CA ALA A 303 22.19 -16.68 7.79
C ALA A 303 22.77 -15.60 6.87
N ASP A 304 21.97 -15.17 5.88
CA ASP A 304 22.41 -14.27 4.81
C ASP A 304 21.97 -12.81 5.02
N TYR A 305 21.27 -12.44 6.09
CA TYR A 305 20.71 -11.09 6.24
C TYR A 305 21.74 -9.96 6.03
N ARG A 306 22.92 -10.07 6.63
CA ARG A 306 23.99 -9.07 6.44
C ARG A 306 24.56 -9.08 5.03
N VAL A 307 24.60 -10.25 4.38
CA VAL A 307 24.98 -10.39 2.98
C VAL A 307 23.96 -9.68 2.09
N HIS A 308 22.66 -9.84 2.35
CA HIS A 308 21.60 -9.09 1.66
C HIS A 308 21.80 -7.58 1.82
N MET A 309 22.10 -7.10 3.04
CA MET A 309 22.38 -5.68 3.27
C MET A 309 23.63 -5.18 2.53
N ASP A 310 24.67 -6.01 2.39
CA ASP A 310 25.85 -5.70 1.57
C ASP A 310 25.50 -5.63 0.07
N MET A 311 24.64 -6.52 -0.43
CA MET A 311 24.14 -6.46 -1.80
C MET A 311 23.33 -5.18 -2.05
N PHE A 312 22.42 -4.81 -1.15
CA PHE A 312 21.71 -3.53 -1.23
C PHE A 312 22.67 -2.34 -1.25
N ARG A 313 23.72 -2.34 -0.42
CA ARG A 313 24.77 -1.30 -0.46
C ARG A 313 25.47 -1.27 -1.81
N PHE A 314 25.84 -2.43 -2.37
CA PHE A 314 26.49 -2.55 -3.67
C PHE A 314 25.65 -1.95 -4.82
N PHE A 315 24.35 -2.25 -4.87
CA PHE A 315 23.45 -1.69 -5.88
C PHE A 315 23.16 -0.21 -5.63
N SER A 316 23.01 0.21 -4.37
CA SER A 316 22.79 1.62 -4.01
C SER A 316 23.97 2.52 -4.37
N GLN A 317 25.21 2.02 -4.36
CA GLN A 317 26.37 2.76 -4.86
C GLN A 317 26.29 3.04 -6.37
N ARG A 318 25.62 2.18 -7.14
CA ARG A 318 25.42 2.32 -8.59
C ARG A 318 24.18 3.14 -8.94
N ALA A 319 23.16 3.04 -8.11
CA ALA A 319 21.84 3.65 -8.32
C ALA A 319 21.33 4.29 -7.01
N PRO A 320 21.98 5.37 -6.54
CA PRO A 320 21.68 5.98 -5.23
C PRO A 320 20.28 6.59 -5.14
N GLN A 321 19.62 6.84 -6.26
CA GLN A 321 18.24 7.33 -6.33
C GLN A 321 17.18 6.25 -6.09
N VAL A 322 17.54 4.97 -6.13
CA VAL A 322 16.60 3.87 -5.85
C VAL A 322 16.30 3.84 -4.36
N LYS A 323 15.03 4.08 -4.02
CA LYS A 323 14.54 4.11 -2.65
C LYS A 323 14.29 2.70 -2.14
N LYS A 324 14.48 2.49 -0.84
CA LYS A 324 14.29 1.20 -0.18
C LYS A 324 13.27 1.35 0.94
N THR A 325 12.26 0.50 0.94
CA THR A 325 11.50 0.12 2.14
C THR A 325 11.85 -1.34 2.38
N LEU A 326 12.28 -1.75 3.57
CA LEU A 326 12.75 -3.12 3.82
C LEU A 326 11.93 -3.75 4.94
N HIS A 327 11.44 -4.98 4.74
CA HIS A 327 11.01 -5.80 5.87
C HIS A 327 12.22 -6.02 6.78
N ALA A 328 12.07 -5.63 8.04
CA ALA A 328 13.10 -5.82 9.04
C ALA A 328 12.48 -5.85 10.43
N GLY A 329 12.94 -6.79 11.24
CA GLY A 329 12.46 -6.96 12.60
C GLY A 329 11.05 -7.52 12.67
N GLU A 330 10.60 -8.27 11.66
CA GLU A 330 9.38 -9.08 11.68
C GLU A 330 9.63 -10.39 12.45
N LEU A 331 10.14 -10.25 13.67
CA LEU A 331 10.63 -11.33 14.51
C LEU A 331 10.18 -11.13 15.96
N THR A 332 10.12 -12.23 16.72
CA THR A 332 9.74 -12.20 18.14
C THR A 332 10.52 -13.19 18.98
N LEU A 333 10.58 -12.92 20.28
CA LEU A 333 11.08 -13.89 21.26
C LEU A 333 10.22 -15.15 21.23
N GLY A 334 10.84 -16.30 20.96
CA GLY A 334 10.18 -17.59 20.87
C GLY A 334 10.05 -18.11 19.43
N LEU A 335 10.00 -17.21 18.44
CA LEU A 335 10.14 -17.57 17.02
C LEU A 335 11.61 -17.82 16.67
N VAL A 336 12.48 -16.90 17.09
CA VAL A 336 13.94 -16.99 16.89
C VAL A 336 14.70 -16.85 18.23
N PRO A 337 15.97 -17.31 18.33
CA PRO A 337 16.77 -17.06 19.51
C PRO A 337 17.09 -15.56 19.65
N GLN A 338 17.35 -15.11 20.89
CA GLN A 338 17.61 -13.70 21.19
C GLN A 338 18.74 -13.08 20.35
N ALA A 339 19.71 -13.86 19.89
CA ALA A 339 20.80 -13.35 19.06
C ALA A 339 20.30 -12.74 17.73
N ASP A 340 19.20 -13.28 17.19
CA ASP A 340 18.64 -12.86 15.91
C ASP A 340 17.68 -11.67 16.04
N LEU A 341 17.33 -11.23 17.25
CA LEU A 341 16.44 -10.07 17.48
C LEU A 341 17.18 -8.73 17.59
N ARG A 342 18.49 -8.71 17.37
CA ARG A 342 19.38 -7.64 17.86
C ARG A 342 19.89 -6.69 16.79
N PHE A 343 19.57 -6.93 15.52
CA PHE A 343 20.26 -6.22 14.43
C PHE A 343 19.47 -5.95 13.15
N HIS A 344 18.30 -6.55 12.92
CA HIS A 344 17.65 -6.51 11.60
C HIS A 344 17.25 -5.07 11.23
N ILE A 345 16.55 -4.36 12.10
CA ILE A 345 16.10 -2.99 11.85
C ILE A 345 17.31 -2.06 11.70
N ARG A 346 18.33 -2.16 12.56
CA ARG A 346 19.51 -1.28 12.43
C ARG A 346 20.31 -1.54 11.17
N ASP A 347 20.45 -2.79 10.76
CA ASP A 347 21.25 -3.15 9.58
C ASP A 347 20.51 -2.73 8.30
N ALA A 348 19.17 -2.81 8.27
CA ALA A 348 18.33 -2.21 7.22
C ALA A 348 18.47 -0.68 7.15
N VAL A 349 18.38 0.00 8.30
CA VAL A 349 18.62 1.45 8.38
C VAL A 349 20.02 1.81 7.89
N ALA A 350 21.05 1.05 8.28
CA ALA A 350 22.43 1.25 7.84
C ALA A 350 22.64 0.95 6.34
N ALA A 351 21.83 0.05 5.76
CA ALA A 351 21.76 -0.18 4.32
C ALA A 351 21.02 0.93 3.54
N GLY A 352 20.45 1.91 4.25
CA GLY A 352 19.80 3.08 3.68
C GLY A 352 18.30 2.88 3.40
N ALA A 353 17.62 2.04 4.18
CA ALA A 353 16.17 1.99 4.18
C ALA A 353 15.59 3.35 4.58
N LEU A 354 14.59 3.80 3.83
CA LEU A 354 13.81 5.02 4.12
C LEU A 354 12.53 4.68 4.89
N ARG A 355 12.08 3.43 4.81
CA ARG A 355 11.00 2.87 5.62
C ARG A 355 11.35 1.46 6.07
N ILE A 356 10.83 1.06 7.22
CA ILE A 356 10.96 -0.28 7.79
C ILE A 356 9.57 -0.93 7.82
N GLY A 357 9.44 -2.07 7.15
CA GLY A 357 8.26 -2.92 7.23
C GLY A 357 8.20 -3.65 8.57
N HIS A 358 7.04 -3.62 9.23
CA HIS A 358 6.76 -4.22 10.54
C HIS A 358 7.51 -3.58 11.72
N GLY A 359 8.82 -3.79 11.83
CA GLY A 359 9.62 -3.25 12.95
C GLY A 359 9.22 -3.79 14.33
N VAL A 360 8.82 -5.06 14.43
CA VAL A 360 8.25 -5.64 15.65
C VAL A 360 9.31 -5.87 16.74
N ASP A 361 10.53 -6.26 16.37
CA ASP A 361 11.58 -6.62 17.32
C ASP A 361 12.39 -5.43 17.89
N ILE A 362 11.98 -4.18 17.61
CA ILE A 362 12.73 -2.96 17.99
C ILE A 362 13.13 -2.88 19.46
N ALA A 363 12.37 -3.49 20.37
CA ALA A 363 12.69 -3.53 21.79
C ALA A 363 13.91 -4.40 22.13
N TYR A 364 14.33 -5.28 21.22
CA TYR A 364 15.43 -6.23 21.37
C TYR A 364 16.70 -5.80 20.63
N GLU A 365 16.61 -4.80 19.75
CA GLU A 365 17.73 -4.22 19.02
C GLU A 365 18.86 -3.78 19.95
N ASP A 366 20.11 -4.01 19.52
CA ASP A 366 21.27 -3.51 20.24
C ASP A 366 21.20 -1.97 20.31
N ASP A 367 21.10 -1.41 21.50
CA ASP A 367 20.87 0.03 21.73
C ASP A 367 19.64 0.58 20.97
N ALA A 368 18.49 -0.06 21.22
CA ALA A 368 17.18 0.39 20.73
C ALA A 368 16.90 1.90 20.95
N PRO A 369 17.22 2.53 22.10
CA PRO A 369 17.03 3.98 22.26
C PRO A 369 17.80 4.82 21.25
N ALA A 370 19.07 4.48 20.95
CA ALA A 370 19.85 5.20 19.94
C ALA A 370 19.31 4.97 18.52
N LEU A 371 18.84 3.75 18.23
CA LEU A 371 18.22 3.44 16.94
C LEU A 371 16.92 4.22 16.73
N LEU A 372 16.04 4.24 17.73
CA LEU A 372 14.81 5.05 17.71
C LEU A 372 15.11 6.55 17.51
N ALA A 373 16.09 7.09 18.24
CA ALA A 373 16.51 8.48 18.07
C ALA A 373 17.04 8.78 16.65
N LYS A 374 17.81 7.84 16.07
CA LYS A 374 18.28 7.94 14.69
C LYS A 374 17.12 7.91 13.70
N MET A 375 16.19 6.98 13.83
CA MET A 375 15.03 6.86 12.93
C MET A 375 14.16 8.11 12.99
N ALA A 376 13.94 8.69 14.18
CA ALA A 376 13.22 9.94 14.34
C ALA A 376 13.94 11.13 13.68
N HIS A 377 15.25 11.27 13.93
CA HIS A 377 16.06 12.34 13.35
C HIS A 377 16.14 12.27 11.82
N ASP A 378 16.34 11.07 11.28
CA ASP A 378 16.51 10.84 9.84
C ASP A 378 15.16 10.67 9.11
N HIS A 379 14.04 10.78 9.84
CA HIS A 379 12.69 10.61 9.33
C HIS A 379 12.47 9.26 8.60
N ILE A 380 12.98 8.18 9.19
CA ILE A 380 12.79 6.81 8.70
C ILE A 380 11.48 6.29 9.27
N ALA A 381 10.49 6.09 8.41
CA ALA A 381 9.16 5.68 8.85
C ALA A 381 9.07 4.18 9.13
N VAL A 382 8.10 3.78 9.96
CA VAL A 382 7.74 2.38 10.19
C VAL A 382 6.36 2.11 9.62
N GLU A 383 6.24 1.06 8.81
CA GLU A 383 4.99 0.55 8.26
C GLU A 383 4.41 -0.49 9.22
N ILE A 384 3.30 -0.14 9.88
CA ILE A 384 2.72 -0.91 10.98
C ILE A 384 1.55 -1.75 10.45
N ASN A 385 1.71 -3.08 10.53
CA ASN A 385 0.83 -4.08 9.96
C ASN A 385 0.15 -4.88 11.09
N LEU A 386 -0.82 -4.27 11.79
CA LEU A 386 -1.34 -4.83 13.05
C LEU A 386 -1.93 -6.24 12.86
N THR A 387 -2.77 -6.45 11.83
CA THR A 387 -3.38 -7.76 11.53
C THR A 387 -2.36 -8.82 11.15
N SER A 388 -1.42 -8.48 10.28
CA SER A 388 -0.32 -9.37 9.98
C SER A 388 0.44 -9.76 11.25
N ASN A 389 0.90 -8.79 12.06
CA ASN A 389 1.68 -9.08 13.25
C ASN A 389 0.95 -9.96 14.29
N ASP A 390 -0.38 -9.87 14.42
CA ASP A 390 -1.14 -10.83 15.24
C ASP A 390 -1.18 -12.23 14.60
N VAL A 391 -1.49 -12.30 13.30
CA VAL A 391 -1.62 -13.56 12.55
C VAL A 391 -0.32 -14.36 12.52
N ILE A 392 0.80 -13.70 12.17
CA ILE A 392 2.07 -14.37 11.93
C ILE A 392 2.97 -14.43 13.17
N LEU A 393 2.96 -13.40 14.03
CA LEU A 393 3.87 -13.33 15.18
C LEU A 393 3.16 -13.50 16.53
N GLY A 394 1.83 -13.48 16.55
CA GLY A 394 1.04 -13.47 17.79
C GLY A 394 1.13 -12.16 18.57
N VAL A 395 1.64 -11.08 17.97
CA VAL A 395 1.85 -9.78 18.62
C VAL A 395 0.63 -8.89 18.41
N LYS A 396 -0.04 -8.54 19.50
CA LYS A 396 -1.25 -7.70 19.49
C LYS A 396 -1.40 -6.91 20.78
N GLY A 397 -2.35 -5.97 20.81
CA GLY A 397 -2.60 -5.19 22.03
C GLY A 397 -1.34 -4.49 22.55
N HIS A 398 -1.11 -4.57 23.86
CA HIS A 398 0.02 -3.90 24.51
C HIS A 398 1.39 -4.50 24.17
N ASP A 399 1.45 -5.70 23.57
CA ASP A 399 2.73 -6.32 23.21
C ASP A 399 3.31 -5.72 21.91
N HIS A 400 2.50 -4.98 21.15
CA HIS A 400 2.95 -4.33 19.91
C HIS A 400 3.82 -3.09 20.19
N PRO A 401 4.97 -2.90 19.50
CA PRO A 401 5.87 -1.78 19.76
C PRO A 401 5.42 -0.43 19.19
N LEU A 402 4.17 -0.30 18.75
CA LEU A 402 3.71 0.92 18.06
C LEU A 402 3.89 2.16 18.95
N GLN A 403 3.57 2.02 20.24
CA GLN A 403 3.73 3.11 21.21
C GLN A 403 5.19 3.48 21.45
N LEU A 404 6.15 2.57 21.29
CA LEU A 404 7.59 2.89 21.40
C LEU A 404 8.01 3.85 20.28
N TYR A 405 7.58 3.59 19.05
CA TYR A 405 7.86 4.45 17.91
C TYR A 405 7.22 5.83 18.05
N LEU A 406 5.92 5.88 18.39
CA LEU A 406 5.20 7.14 18.56
C LEU A 406 5.82 8.00 19.68
N HIS A 407 6.16 7.42 20.84
CA HIS A 407 6.80 8.16 21.93
C HIS A 407 8.22 8.65 21.57
N ALA A 408 8.94 7.92 20.73
CA ALA A 408 10.26 8.33 20.25
C ALA A 408 10.19 9.40 19.13
N GLY A 409 9.01 9.75 18.64
CA GLY A 409 8.84 10.66 17.51
C GLY A 409 9.24 10.05 16.16
N VAL A 410 9.32 8.72 16.08
CA VAL A 410 9.53 8.01 14.82
C VAL A 410 8.25 8.10 13.98
N PRO A 411 8.33 8.48 12.70
CA PRO A 411 7.15 8.53 11.85
C PRO A 411 6.55 7.14 11.65
N VAL A 412 5.22 7.04 11.71
CA VAL A 412 4.49 5.79 11.53
C VAL A 412 3.47 5.94 10.42
N VAL A 413 3.29 4.87 9.64
CA VAL A 413 2.14 4.64 8.74
C VAL A 413 1.43 3.34 9.15
N LEU A 414 0.12 3.26 8.94
CA LEU A 414 -0.64 2.00 9.04
C LEU A 414 -0.77 1.40 7.65
N SER A 415 -0.67 0.07 7.54
CA SER A 415 -0.70 -0.63 6.26
C SER A 415 -1.36 -2.00 6.40
N THR A 416 -1.79 -2.56 5.27
CA THR A 416 -2.63 -3.78 5.25
C THR A 416 -1.86 -5.08 5.14
N ASP A 417 -0.65 -5.02 4.58
CA ASP A 417 0.20 -6.15 4.27
C ASP A 417 -0.44 -7.08 3.22
N ASP A 418 -1.15 -8.11 3.67
CA ASP A 418 -1.87 -9.08 2.85
C ASP A 418 -3.34 -9.15 3.27
N GLU A 419 -4.11 -8.08 3.02
CA GLU A 419 -5.51 -7.97 3.48
C GLU A 419 -6.43 -9.09 2.97
N GLY A 420 -6.19 -9.61 1.77
CA GLY A 420 -6.96 -10.71 1.18
C GLY A 420 -6.70 -12.04 1.89
N VAL A 421 -5.43 -12.35 2.18
CA VAL A 421 -5.02 -13.55 2.94
C VAL A 421 -5.50 -13.44 4.39
N SER A 422 -5.24 -12.30 5.03
CA SER A 422 -5.60 -12.02 6.42
C SER A 422 -7.09 -11.86 6.65
N ARG A 423 -7.85 -11.61 5.58
CA ARG A 423 -9.28 -11.28 5.61
C ARG A 423 -9.58 -10.03 6.44
N SER A 424 -8.72 -9.04 6.29
CA SER A 424 -8.84 -7.73 6.89
C SER A 424 -9.03 -6.68 5.80
N ASP A 425 -9.02 -5.42 6.22
CA ASP A 425 -9.00 -4.28 5.32
C ASP A 425 -8.39 -3.07 6.06
N MET A 426 -8.09 -1.99 5.33
CA MET A 426 -7.46 -0.81 5.93
C MET A 426 -8.32 -0.18 7.06
N THR A 427 -9.65 -0.24 6.95
CA THR A 427 -10.52 0.27 8.03
C THR A 427 -10.39 -0.58 9.30
N TYR A 428 -10.18 -1.88 9.18
CA TYR A 428 -9.94 -2.77 10.30
C TYR A 428 -8.60 -2.48 10.99
N GLU A 429 -7.54 -2.18 10.23
CA GLU A 429 -6.26 -1.75 10.82
C GLU A 429 -6.43 -0.48 11.68
N TYR A 430 -7.22 0.49 11.21
CA TYR A 430 -7.54 1.69 11.98
C TYR A 430 -8.42 1.39 13.22
N ILE A 431 -9.33 0.42 13.15
CA ILE A 431 -10.11 -0.02 14.31
C ILE A 431 -9.17 -0.60 15.37
N ARG A 432 -8.22 -1.45 14.98
CA ARG A 432 -7.24 -2.03 15.90
C ARG A 432 -6.33 -0.96 16.49
N ALA A 433 -5.91 0.02 15.70
CA ALA A 433 -5.16 1.16 16.20
C ALA A 433 -5.92 1.94 17.30
N VAL A 434 -7.24 2.10 17.19
CA VAL A 434 -8.04 2.74 18.24
C VAL A 434 -8.24 1.82 19.45
N GLN A 435 -8.68 0.58 19.23
CA GLN A 435 -9.17 -0.31 20.29
C GLN A 435 -8.04 -1.00 21.04
N GLU A 436 -6.99 -1.41 20.34
CA GLU A 436 -5.87 -2.17 20.91
C GLU A 436 -4.68 -1.28 21.28
N GLN A 437 -4.44 -0.25 20.47
CA GLN A 437 -3.28 0.64 20.66
C GLN A 437 -3.67 1.96 21.32
N GLY A 438 -4.96 2.28 21.45
CA GLY A 438 -5.44 3.47 22.15
C GLY A 438 -5.24 4.78 21.38
N LEU A 439 -5.06 4.73 20.06
CA LEU A 439 -4.83 5.94 19.25
C LEU A 439 -6.08 6.82 19.16
N ASP A 440 -5.87 8.13 19.20
CA ASP A 440 -6.91 9.14 19.05
C ASP A 440 -7.01 9.68 17.61
N TYR A 441 -8.05 10.46 17.34
CA TYR A 441 -8.32 10.93 15.98
C TYR A 441 -7.22 11.84 15.41
N PRO A 442 -6.66 12.82 16.15
CA PRO A 442 -5.52 13.60 15.67
C PRO A 442 -4.33 12.73 15.28
N THR A 443 -4.01 11.69 16.08
CA THR A 443 -2.93 10.75 15.77
C THR A 443 -3.23 9.98 14.48
N LEU A 444 -4.44 9.43 14.33
CA LEU A 444 -4.83 8.72 13.10
C LEU A 444 -4.80 9.61 11.86
N LYS A 445 -5.20 10.88 11.99
CA LYS A 445 -5.15 11.85 10.90
C LYS A 445 -3.71 12.18 10.51
N GLN A 446 -2.80 12.31 11.49
CA GLN A 446 -1.38 12.47 11.19
C GLN A 446 -0.79 11.21 10.54
N ILE A 447 -1.17 10.01 10.97
CA ILE A 447 -0.78 8.75 10.32
C ILE A 447 -1.26 8.70 8.86
N ALA A 448 -2.50 9.13 8.58
CA ALA A 448 -3.01 9.24 7.22
C ALA A 448 -2.17 10.22 6.36
N ARG A 449 -1.73 11.36 6.93
CA ARG A 449 -0.78 12.28 6.26
C ARG A 449 0.57 11.64 6.03
N ASN A 450 1.07 10.86 6.99
CA ASN A 450 2.34 10.15 6.88
C ASN A 450 2.30 9.16 5.72
N GLY A 451 1.16 8.48 5.48
CA GLY A 451 0.94 7.59 4.34
C GLY A 451 1.15 8.24 2.96
N LEU A 452 1.18 9.58 2.87
CA LEU A 452 1.54 10.31 1.63
C LEU A 452 2.89 11.01 1.72
N SER A 453 3.32 11.37 2.93
CA SER A 453 4.59 12.07 3.17
C SER A 453 5.78 11.14 2.97
N TYR A 454 5.67 9.91 3.49
CA TYR A 454 6.70 8.87 3.39
C TYR A 454 6.54 7.94 2.18
N ALA A 455 5.45 8.11 1.42
CA ALA A 455 5.30 7.53 0.11
C ALA A 455 6.41 7.99 -0.85
N PHE A 456 6.81 7.12 -1.77
CA PHE A 456 7.82 7.36 -2.79
C PHE A 456 7.27 8.10 -4.03
N ILE A 457 6.15 8.80 -3.89
CA ILE A 457 5.56 9.71 -4.88
C ILE A 457 6.57 10.78 -5.32
N ALA A 458 6.53 11.11 -6.61
CA ALA A 458 7.36 12.16 -7.20
C ALA A 458 6.92 13.59 -6.80
N GLY A 459 7.87 14.52 -6.85
CA GLY A 459 7.66 15.94 -6.56
C GLY A 459 7.77 16.30 -5.08
N ASP A 460 7.73 17.60 -4.83
CA ASP A 460 7.86 18.19 -3.51
C ASP A 460 6.62 17.93 -2.64
N SER A 461 6.84 17.96 -1.32
CA SER A 461 5.79 17.81 -0.31
C SER A 461 5.07 19.15 -0.06
N LEU A 462 3.78 19.06 0.27
CA LEU A 462 2.95 20.15 0.81
C LEU A 462 3.36 20.53 2.24
N TRP A 463 3.99 19.61 2.96
CA TRP A 463 4.48 19.75 4.33
C TRP A 463 6.00 19.86 4.36
N GLN A 464 6.53 20.64 5.28
CA GLN A 464 7.96 20.68 5.61
C GLN A 464 8.40 19.36 6.27
N ALA A 465 9.70 19.22 6.53
CA ALA A 465 10.28 18.00 7.11
C ALA A 465 9.69 17.61 8.48
N ASP A 466 9.12 18.58 9.21
CA ASP A 466 8.42 18.33 10.47
C ASP A 466 7.05 17.62 10.31
N GLY A 467 6.58 17.45 9.07
CA GLY A 467 5.35 16.73 8.73
C GLY A 467 4.04 17.44 9.05
N HIS A 468 4.09 18.70 9.53
CA HIS A 468 2.88 19.44 9.94
C HIS A 468 2.91 20.93 9.61
N THR A 469 4.09 21.53 9.38
CA THR A 469 4.18 22.91 8.91
C THR A 469 4.01 22.94 7.40
N PRO A 470 3.04 23.70 6.85
CA PRO A 470 2.86 23.77 5.40
C PRO A 470 3.99 24.55 4.71
N VAL A 471 4.24 24.22 3.44
CA VAL A 471 5.13 25.03 2.60
C VAL A 471 4.56 26.44 2.39
N LYS A 472 5.45 27.44 2.35
CA LYS A 472 5.07 28.86 2.32
C LYS A 472 4.10 29.20 1.18
N VAL A 473 4.28 28.59 0.00
CA VAL A 473 3.44 28.83 -1.20
C VAL A 473 1.98 28.39 -1.02
N CYS A 474 1.70 27.44 -0.12
CA CYS A 474 0.35 26.92 0.12
C CYS A 474 -0.18 27.20 1.53
N ALA A 475 0.59 27.84 2.41
CA ALA A 475 0.24 28.03 3.83
C ALA A 475 -1.07 28.81 4.05
N SER A 476 -1.35 29.84 3.25
CA SER A 476 -2.63 30.57 3.26
C SER A 476 -3.76 29.72 2.69
N SER A 477 -3.51 29.10 1.53
CA SER A 477 -4.47 28.27 0.79
C SER A 477 -4.99 27.10 1.62
N LEU A 478 -4.14 26.49 2.46
CA LEU A 478 -4.53 25.38 3.34
C LEU A 478 -5.52 25.78 4.44
N LYS A 479 -5.46 27.01 4.94
CA LYS A 479 -6.38 27.48 5.99
C LYS A 479 -7.82 27.58 5.50
N THR A 480 -8.00 27.87 4.21
CA THR A 480 -9.31 28.03 3.57
C THR A 480 -9.67 26.85 2.66
N LEU A 481 -8.75 25.90 2.48
CA LEU A 481 -8.82 24.81 1.48
C LEU A 481 -9.16 25.33 0.07
N HIS A 482 -8.68 26.52 -0.25
CA HIS A 482 -8.84 27.16 -1.55
C HIS A 482 -7.48 27.55 -2.11
N ALA A 483 -7.05 26.86 -3.17
CA ALA A 483 -5.77 27.10 -3.80
C ALA A 483 -5.76 28.44 -4.55
N ASP A 484 -4.96 29.40 -4.07
CA ASP A 484 -4.61 30.58 -4.84
C ASP A 484 -3.74 30.20 -6.07
N ALA A 485 -3.48 31.17 -6.96
CA ALA A 485 -2.74 30.90 -8.19
C ALA A 485 -1.33 30.32 -7.96
N GLY A 486 -0.66 30.71 -6.87
CA GLY A 486 0.67 30.23 -6.53
C GLY A 486 0.62 28.78 -6.04
N CYS A 487 -0.27 28.49 -5.09
CA CYS A 487 -0.46 27.13 -4.61
C CYS A 487 -0.97 26.20 -5.72
N ALA A 488 -1.91 26.65 -6.55
CA ALA A 488 -2.42 25.87 -7.68
C ALA A 488 -1.32 25.50 -8.69
N ALA A 489 -0.37 26.41 -8.96
CA ALA A 489 0.79 26.11 -9.78
C ALA A 489 1.70 25.06 -9.11
N PHE A 490 2.00 25.23 -7.82
CA PHE A 490 2.80 24.27 -7.05
C PHE A 490 2.18 22.86 -7.05
N LEU A 491 0.86 22.76 -6.81
CA LEU A 491 0.14 21.48 -6.79
C LEU A 491 0.08 20.81 -8.17
N ARG A 492 0.04 21.57 -9.26
CA ARG A 492 0.06 21.00 -10.62
C ARG A 492 1.42 20.37 -10.94
N ASP A 493 2.50 20.97 -10.45
CA ASP A 493 3.86 20.57 -10.81
C ASP A 493 4.44 19.51 -9.84
N ASN A 494 3.73 19.19 -8.75
CA ASN A 494 4.17 18.26 -7.70
C ASN A 494 3.07 17.25 -7.33
N ASP A 495 3.22 16.00 -7.78
CA ASP A 495 2.23 14.93 -7.53
C ASP A 495 2.06 14.61 -6.04
N LYS A 496 3.15 14.61 -5.26
CA LYS A 496 3.10 14.40 -3.81
C LYS A 496 2.25 15.49 -3.12
N ALA A 497 2.57 16.77 -3.36
CA ALA A 497 1.80 17.88 -2.81
C ALA A 497 0.32 17.84 -3.23
N ARG A 498 0.04 17.46 -4.49
CA ARG A 498 -1.34 17.30 -5.00
C ARG A 498 -2.13 16.26 -4.23
N LEU A 499 -1.54 15.09 -3.96
CA LEU A 499 -2.20 14.03 -3.20
C LEU A 499 -2.39 14.42 -1.73
N GLN A 500 -1.40 15.07 -1.12
CA GLN A 500 -1.53 15.60 0.25
C GLN A 500 -2.63 16.66 0.34
N TRP A 501 -2.77 17.53 -0.67
CA TRP A 501 -3.85 18.52 -0.73
C TRP A 501 -5.22 17.87 -0.83
N LEU A 502 -5.36 16.82 -1.65
CA LEU A 502 -6.60 16.05 -1.74
C LEU A 502 -6.96 15.40 -0.39
N GLN A 503 -5.97 14.81 0.29
CA GLN A 503 -6.15 14.23 1.64
C GLN A 503 -6.67 15.27 2.65
N GLU A 504 -6.15 16.50 2.66
CA GLU A 504 -6.65 17.56 3.56
C GLU A 504 -8.09 17.98 3.23
N ARG A 505 -8.42 18.07 1.94
CA ARG A 505 -9.78 18.38 1.50
C ARG A 505 -10.75 17.28 1.91
N ASP A 506 -10.40 16.03 1.65
CA ASP A 506 -11.25 14.88 1.97
C ASP A 506 -11.40 14.76 3.50
N SER A 507 -10.34 15.03 4.27
CA SER A 507 -10.41 15.05 5.74
C SER A 507 -11.39 16.11 6.26
N ALA A 508 -11.35 17.33 5.72
CA ALA A 508 -12.27 18.38 6.12
C ALA A 508 -13.73 18.08 5.75
N VAL A 509 -13.96 17.43 4.61
CA VAL A 509 -15.28 16.94 4.21
C VAL A 509 -15.78 15.87 5.18
N PHE A 510 -14.94 14.88 5.49
CA PHE A 510 -15.23 13.85 6.48
C PHE A 510 -15.61 14.44 7.83
N GLU A 511 -14.77 15.33 8.38
CA GLU A 511 -15.00 15.97 9.68
C GLU A 511 -16.33 16.73 9.71
N THR A 512 -16.61 17.50 8.65
CA THR A 512 -17.85 18.25 8.52
C THR A 512 -19.07 17.33 8.46
N ASN A 513 -18.97 16.20 7.77
CA ASN A 513 -20.07 15.24 7.62
C ASN A 513 -20.32 14.47 8.91
N VAL A 514 -19.28 13.99 9.58
CA VAL A 514 -19.38 13.24 10.84
C VAL A 514 -20.02 14.07 11.95
N LEU A 515 -19.72 15.36 12.02
CA LEU A 515 -20.32 16.25 13.02
C LEU A 515 -21.82 16.53 12.76
N LYS A 516 -22.31 16.30 11.54
CA LYS A 516 -23.73 16.40 11.18
C LYS A 516 -24.50 15.09 11.41
N GLN A 517 -23.81 13.96 11.51
CA GLN A 517 -24.43 12.65 11.65
C GLN A 517 -24.99 12.42 13.06
N LYS A 518 -26.28 12.08 13.13
CA LYS A 518 -26.96 11.67 14.35
C LYS A 518 -26.76 10.16 14.58
N PHE A 519 -25.59 9.79 15.06
CA PHE A 519 -25.32 8.45 15.61
C PHE A 519 -25.47 8.40 17.13
#